data_AF-A0A9P4Z0R2-F1
#
_entry.id   AF-A0A9P4Z0R2-F1
#
_cell.length_a   1.000
_cell.length_b   1.000
_cell.length_c   1.000
_cell.angle_alpha   90.00
_cell.angle_beta   90.00
_cell.angle_gamma   90.00
#
_symmetry.space_group_name_H-M   'P 1'
#
loop_
_entity.id
_entity.type
_entity.pdbx_description
1 polymer ?
#
loop_
_entity_poly.entity_id
_entity_poly.type
_entity_poly.pdbx_seq_one_letter_code
_entity_poly.pdbx_strand_id
1 'polypeptide(L)'
;MVPSGRIAKEGQKSLAELDHYRYVVAPKLFAGDEADDKMDLEVIKILVEWKLRHGTFRPTLMSLVSSNDPKAASDTVSGAIEAYRRRDNASEALSTLTKLKGIGPATASLLLTVHDPSRAIFFSDEAFYWLCCGGKKAPVKYSAKEYLALFTEARELARRIDVSVTDIEKVAYVVMKTKRSETALANGPSSSKSASSHTAKKKDPAKRKAATTESTAEASCSLQEVPPRRSKRSKA
;
A
#
# COMPACT_ATOMS: atom_id res chain seq x y z
N MET A 1 -3.41 29.89 -9.05
CA MET A 1 -2.14 29.13 -8.94
C MET A 1 -2.49 27.66 -8.82
N VAL A 2 -2.26 26.86 -9.86
CA VAL A 2 -2.68 25.44 -9.90
C VAL A 2 -1.65 24.59 -9.14
N PRO A 3 -2.06 23.67 -8.24
CA PRO A 3 -1.10 22.84 -7.51
C PRO A 3 -0.43 21.83 -8.45
N SER A 4 0.90 21.73 -8.37
CA SER A 4 1.71 20.87 -9.26
C SER A 4 1.41 19.38 -9.05
N GLY A 5 0.48 18.85 -9.85
CA GLY A 5 0.32 17.42 -10.05
C GLY A 5 1.60 16.83 -10.67
N ARG A 6 1.96 15.60 -10.28
CA ARG A 6 3.13 14.92 -10.87
C ARG A 6 2.83 14.62 -12.33
N ILE A 7 3.54 15.30 -13.24
CA ILE A 7 3.50 15.03 -14.67
C ILE A 7 3.94 13.56 -14.88
N ALA A 8 3.19 12.81 -15.69
CA ALA A 8 3.53 11.44 -16.04
C ALA A 8 4.83 11.41 -16.86
N LYS A 9 5.67 10.39 -16.67
CA LYS A 9 6.79 10.16 -17.58
C LYS A 9 6.26 9.63 -18.91
N GLU A 10 7.00 9.88 -19.98
CA GLU A 10 6.71 9.37 -21.32
C GLU A 10 6.43 7.85 -21.29
N GLY A 11 5.32 7.42 -21.87
CA GLY A 11 4.84 6.03 -21.85
C GLY A 11 4.10 5.59 -20.57
N GLN A 12 3.98 6.42 -19.54
CA GLN A 12 3.26 6.08 -18.30
C GLN A 12 1.84 6.66 -18.29
N LYS A 13 0.84 5.84 -17.91
CA LYS A 13 -0.56 6.28 -17.74
C LYS A 13 -0.65 7.49 -16.82
N SER A 14 -1.40 8.51 -17.24
CA SER A 14 -1.74 9.68 -16.43
C SER A 14 -2.54 9.29 -15.18
N LEU A 15 -2.61 10.18 -14.19
CA LEU A 15 -3.46 10.00 -13.02
C LEU A 15 -4.93 9.78 -13.41
N ALA A 16 -5.44 10.58 -14.35
CA ALA A 16 -6.82 10.50 -14.82
C ALA A 16 -7.15 9.17 -15.51
N GLU A 17 -6.23 8.61 -16.30
CA GLU A 17 -6.42 7.28 -16.91
C GLU A 17 -6.40 6.16 -15.87
N LEU A 18 -5.55 6.27 -14.83
CA LEU A 18 -5.53 5.32 -13.72
C LEU A 18 -6.81 5.43 -12.88
N ASP A 19 -7.34 6.63 -12.64
CA ASP A 19 -8.63 6.84 -11.97
C ASP A 19 -9.79 6.27 -12.78
N HIS A 20 -9.85 6.57 -14.08
CA HIS A 20 -10.86 6.01 -14.98
C HIS A 20 -10.78 4.48 -15.01
N TYR A 21 -9.57 3.92 -15.05
CA TYR A 21 -9.38 2.48 -14.95
C TYR A 21 -9.91 1.91 -13.63
N ARG A 22 -9.53 2.51 -12.49
CA ARG A 22 -9.97 2.03 -11.16
C ARG A 22 -11.48 2.11 -10.95
N TYR A 23 -12.11 3.25 -11.28
CA TYR A 23 -13.50 3.51 -10.91
C TYR A 23 -14.52 3.15 -11.98
N VAL A 24 -14.10 2.95 -13.24
CA VAL A 24 -15.02 2.70 -14.37
C VAL A 24 -14.69 1.41 -15.12
N VAL A 25 -13.43 1.18 -15.50
CA VAL A 25 -13.08 0.00 -16.33
C VAL A 25 -13.03 -1.27 -15.48
N ALA A 26 -12.22 -1.28 -14.42
CA ALA A 26 -12.01 -2.48 -13.62
C ALA A 26 -13.30 -3.00 -12.95
N PRO A 27 -14.19 -2.17 -12.38
CA PRO A 27 -15.44 -2.67 -11.81
C PRO A 27 -16.38 -3.27 -12.87
N LYS A 28 -16.37 -2.77 -14.13
CA LYS A 28 -17.15 -3.35 -15.23
C LYS A 28 -16.63 -4.72 -15.68
N LEU A 29 -15.35 -5.00 -15.49
CA LEU A 29 -14.73 -6.29 -15.84
C LEU A 29 -14.84 -7.32 -14.71
N PHE A 30 -14.83 -6.88 -13.44
CA PHE A 30 -14.55 -7.75 -12.29
C PHE A 30 -15.63 -7.76 -11.19
N ALA A 31 -16.59 -6.83 -11.20
CA ALA A 31 -17.68 -6.79 -10.22
C ALA A 31 -18.90 -7.60 -10.68
N GLY A 32 -19.63 -8.17 -9.73
CA GLY A 32 -20.80 -9.02 -9.99
C GLY A 32 -20.44 -10.49 -10.27
N ASP A 33 -21.47 -11.32 -10.39
CA ASP A 33 -21.33 -12.77 -10.50
C ASP A 33 -21.05 -13.25 -11.94
N GLU A 34 -21.47 -12.46 -12.95
CA GLU A 34 -21.20 -12.67 -14.39
C GLU A 34 -19.77 -12.24 -14.83
N ALA A 35 -18.84 -12.07 -13.88
CA ALA A 35 -17.47 -11.65 -14.17
C ALA A 35 -16.61 -12.87 -14.60
N ASP A 36 -16.60 -13.16 -15.91
CA ASP A 36 -15.81 -14.24 -16.51
C ASP A 36 -14.28 -14.03 -16.40
N ASP A 37 -13.83 -12.76 -16.40
CA ASP A 37 -12.39 -12.45 -16.41
C ASP A 37 -11.78 -12.57 -15.01
N LYS A 38 -10.81 -13.49 -14.87
CA LYS A 38 -9.94 -13.54 -13.70
C LYS A 38 -9.03 -12.30 -13.65
N MET A 39 -8.95 -11.65 -12.49
CA MET A 39 -7.96 -10.60 -12.25
C MET A 39 -6.54 -11.19 -12.32
N ASP A 40 -5.77 -10.80 -13.33
CA ASP A 40 -4.39 -11.26 -13.54
C ASP A 40 -3.36 -10.37 -12.81
N LEU A 41 -2.07 -10.73 -12.94
CA LEU A 41 -0.99 -9.98 -12.31
C LEU A 41 -0.78 -8.57 -12.90
N GLU A 42 -1.09 -8.36 -14.17
CA GLU A 42 -0.96 -7.04 -14.81
C GLU A 42 -2.04 -6.07 -14.34
N VAL A 43 -3.28 -6.54 -14.16
CA VAL A 43 -4.36 -5.79 -13.51
C VAL A 43 -3.98 -5.43 -12.07
N ILE A 44 -3.46 -6.38 -11.29
CA ILE A 44 -2.97 -6.10 -9.92
C ILE A 44 -1.88 -5.02 -9.94
N LYS A 45 -0.93 -5.07 -10.89
CA LYS A 45 0.11 -4.05 -11.04
C LYS A 45 -0.46 -2.67 -11.39
N ILE A 46 -1.46 -2.57 -12.27
CA ILE A 46 -2.13 -1.29 -12.61
C ILE A 46 -2.82 -0.68 -11.36
N LEU A 47 -3.51 -1.50 -10.55
CA LEU A 47 -4.15 -1.03 -9.31
C LEU A 47 -3.11 -0.60 -8.25
N VAL A 48 -1.98 -1.31 -8.15
CA VAL A 48 -0.85 -0.93 -7.29
C VAL A 48 -0.18 0.36 -7.77
N GLU A 49 -0.06 0.58 -9.09
CA GLU A 49 0.41 1.84 -9.65
C GLU A 49 -0.51 3.00 -9.28
N TRP A 50 -1.82 2.86 -9.52
CA TRP A 50 -2.84 3.84 -9.11
C TRP A 50 -2.68 4.24 -7.63
N LYS A 51 -2.51 3.24 -6.75
CA LYS A 51 -2.31 3.46 -5.31
C LYS A 51 -1.01 4.21 -4.99
N LEU A 52 0.09 3.86 -5.64
CA LEU A 52 1.39 4.53 -5.46
C LEU A 52 1.42 5.97 -5.98
N ARG A 53 0.53 6.31 -6.91
CA ARG A 53 0.36 7.65 -7.47
C ARG A 53 -0.51 8.53 -6.56
N HIS A 54 -1.52 7.96 -5.92
CA HIS A 54 -2.43 8.65 -4.97
C HIS A 54 -1.89 8.75 -3.53
N GLY A 55 -1.15 7.76 -3.06
CA GLY A 55 -0.67 7.66 -1.68
C GLY A 55 0.82 7.96 -1.50
N THR A 56 1.37 7.46 -0.39
CA THR A 56 2.81 7.52 -0.10
C THR A 56 3.58 6.70 -1.13
N PHE A 57 4.59 7.32 -1.76
CA PHE A 57 5.46 6.64 -2.71
C PHE A 57 6.31 5.57 -2.01
N ARG A 58 6.26 4.33 -2.50
CA ARG A 58 7.00 3.17 -1.98
C ARG A 58 7.65 2.42 -3.15
N PRO A 59 8.90 2.75 -3.53
CA PRO A 59 9.51 2.28 -4.78
C PRO A 59 9.66 0.75 -4.86
N THR A 60 9.86 0.08 -3.73
CA THR A 60 9.99 -1.37 -3.63
C THR A 60 8.67 -2.13 -3.84
N LEU A 61 7.52 -1.47 -3.69
CA LEU A 61 6.22 -2.15 -3.70
C LEU A 61 5.90 -2.80 -5.06
N MET A 62 6.18 -2.07 -6.16
CA MET A 62 5.94 -2.59 -7.50
C MET A 62 6.85 -3.78 -7.85
N SER A 63 8.11 -3.74 -7.41
CA SER A 63 9.06 -4.85 -7.57
C SER A 63 8.60 -6.10 -6.82
N LEU A 64 8.15 -5.95 -5.57
CA LEU A 64 7.59 -7.07 -4.79
C LEU A 64 6.35 -7.68 -5.45
N VAL A 65 5.40 -6.86 -5.90
CA VAL A 65 4.19 -7.32 -6.58
C VAL A 65 4.52 -8.06 -7.88
N SER A 66 5.45 -7.52 -8.68
CA SER A 66 5.92 -8.14 -9.93
C SER A 66 6.71 -9.44 -9.73
N SER A 67 7.08 -9.80 -8.49
CA SER A 67 7.80 -11.03 -8.12
C SER A 67 6.90 -12.18 -7.65
N ASN A 68 5.58 -12.02 -7.76
CA ASN A 68 4.62 -13.11 -7.59
C ASN A 68 4.53 -13.94 -8.88
N ASP A 69 4.27 -15.24 -8.75
CA ASP A 69 3.90 -16.07 -9.90
C ASP A 69 2.54 -15.59 -10.46
N PRO A 70 2.39 -15.37 -11.78
CA PRO A 70 1.16 -14.83 -12.37
C PRO A 70 -0.07 -15.71 -12.12
N LYS A 71 0.08 -17.03 -12.22
CA LYS A 71 -1.04 -17.97 -12.04
C LYS A 71 -1.45 -18.03 -10.57
N ALA A 72 -0.49 -18.19 -9.66
CA ALA A 72 -0.74 -18.21 -8.22
C ALA A 72 -1.33 -16.88 -7.72
N ALA A 73 -0.91 -15.74 -8.28
CA ALA A 73 -1.50 -14.43 -7.96
C ALA A 73 -2.98 -14.38 -8.36
N SER A 74 -3.30 -14.76 -9.61
CA SER A 74 -4.68 -14.74 -10.13
C SER A 74 -5.59 -15.74 -9.41
N ASP A 75 -5.12 -16.96 -9.15
CA ASP A 75 -5.87 -17.97 -8.39
C ASP A 75 -6.05 -17.55 -6.92
N THR A 76 -5.08 -16.88 -6.30
CA THR A 76 -5.20 -16.34 -4.93
C THR A 76 -6.25 -15.23 -4.85
N VAL A 77 -6.30 -14.31 -5.83
CA VAL A 77 -7.36 -13.30 -5.89
C VAL A 77 -8.71 -13.97 -6.10
N SER A 78 -8.83 -14.83 -7.10
CA SER A 78 -10.07 -15.56 -7.42
C SER A 78 -10.66 -16.26 -6.20
N GLY A 79 -9.85 -17.08 -5.50
CA GLY A 79 -10.29 -17.79 -4.29
C GLY A 79 -10.63 -16.88 -3.11
N ALA A 80 -9.94 -15.75 -2.94
CA ALA A 80 -10.28 -14.76 -1.90
C ALA A 80 -11.62 -14.07 -2.16
N ILE A 81 -11.92 -13.74 -3.42
CA ILE A 81 -13.16 -13.08 -3.83
C ILE A 81 -14.33 -14.06 -3.80
N GLU A 82 -14.16 -15.31 -4.23
CA GLU A 82 -15.17 -16.36 -4.11
C GLU A 82 -15.52 -16.64 -2.64
N ALA A 83 -14.51 -16.75 -1.77
CA ALA A 83 -14.72 -16.90 -0.32
C ALA A 83 -15.43 -15.68 0.29
N TYR A 84 -15.08 -14.46 -0.15
CA TYR A 84 -15.77 -13.23 0.24
C TYR A 84 -17.25 -13.25 -0.15
N ARG A 85 -17.57 -13.50 -1.44
CA ARG A 85 -18.95 -13.52 -1.95
C ARG A 85 -19.81 -14.54 -1.21
N ARG A 86 -19.27 -15.74 -0.95
CA ARG A 86 -19.98 -16.82 -0.23
C ARG A 86 -20.21 -16.56 1.26
N ARG A 87 -19.32 -15.81 1.94
CA ARG A 87 -19.32 -15.69 3.42
C ARG A 87 -19.54 -14.27 3.95
N ASP A 88 -19.59 -13.27 3.08
CA ASP A 88 -19.54 -11.82 3.41
C ASP A 88 -18.40 -11.44 4.38
N ASN A 89 -17.30 -12.20 4.36
CA ASN A 89 -16.19 -12.06 5.31
C ASN A 89 -14.98 -11.38 4.67
N ALA A 90 -14.96 -10.05 4.73
CA ALA A 90 -13.84 -9.25 4.21
C ALA A 90 -12.52 -9.51 4.95
N SER A 91 -12.55 -9.95 6.22
CA SER A 91 -11.32 -10.24 6.99
C SER A 91 -10.61 -11.50 6.48
N GLU A 92 -11.37 -12.56 6.15
CA GLU A 92 -10.84 -13.78 5.52
C GLU A 92 -10.27 -13.49 4.12
N ALA A 93 -10.99 -12.70 3.33
CA ALA A 93 -10.55 -12.26 2.01
C ALA A 93 -9.22 -11.51 2.07
N LEU A 94 -9.11 -10.52 2.98
CA LEU A 94 -7.86 -9.79 3.21
C LEU A 94 -6.74 -10.72 3.68
N SER A 95 -7.00 -11.63 4.60
CA SER A 95 -6.00 -12.61 5.07
C SER A 95 -5.43 -13.42 3.90
N THR A 96 -6.27 -13.84 2.96
CA THR A 96 -5.84 -14.58 1.77
C THR A 96 -5.07 -13.70 0.78
N LEU A 97 -5.58 -12.51 0.46
CA LEU A 97 -4.90 -11.56 -0.45
C LEU A 97 -3.53 -11.11 0.10
N THR A 98 -3.36 -10.99 1.42
CA THR A 98 -2.09 -10.59 2.04
C THR A 98 -0.98 -11.66 2.01
N LYS A 99 -1.26 -12.85 1.49
CA LYS A 99 -0.24 -13.87 1.20
C LYS A 99 0.63 -13.49 -0.02
N LEU A 100 0.14 -12.60 -0.89
CA LEU A 100 0.86 -12.13 -2.08
C LEU A 100 1.93 -11.09 -1.70
N LYS A 101 3.13 -11.23 -2.28
CA LYS A 101 4.25 -10.32 -2.03
C LYS A 101 3.87 -8.89 -2.42
N GLY A 102 4.09 -7.93 -1.53
CA GLY A 102 3.74 -6.53 -1.74
C GLY A 102 2.25 -6.18 -1.57
N ILE A 103 1.39 -7.14 -1.22
CA ILE A 103 -0.03 -6.90 -0.94
C ILE A 103 -0.24 -6.85 0.58
N GLY A 104 -0.27 -5.65 1.16
CA GLY A 104 -0.70 -5.43 2.56
C GLY A 104 -2.22 -5.20 2.66
N PRO A 105 -2.83 -5.11 3.86
CA PRO A 105 -4.28 -4.90 4.04
C PRO A 105 -4.87 -3.73 3.24
N ALA A 106 -4.12 -2.64 3.08
CA ALA A 106 -4.52 -1.53 2.22
C ALA A 106 -4.49 -1.85 0.72
N THR A 107 -3.62 -2.75 0.24
CA THR A 107 -3.68 -3.18 -1.17
C THR A 107 -4.73 -4.27 -1.37
N ALA A 108 -4.87 -5.19 -0.42
CA ALA A 108 -5.90 -6.23 -0.44
C ALA A 108 -7.33 -5.65 -0.49
N SER A 109 -7.61 -4.64 0.33
CA SER A 109 -8.89 -3.91 0.27
C SER A 109 -9.12 -3.16 -1.05
N LEU A 110 -8.06 -2.64 -1.68
CA LEU A 110 -8.17 -2.05 -3.02
C LEU A 110 -8.65 -3.08 -4.06
N LEU A 111 -8.04 -4.28 -4.08
CA LEU A 111 -8.48 -5.36 -4.97
C LEU A 111 -9.94 -5.74 -4.66
N LEU A 112 -10.31 -5.84 -3.38
CA LEU A 112 -11.68 -6.14 -2.96
C LEU A 112 -12.70 -5.09 -3.45
N THR A 113 -12.37 -3.78 -3.43
CA THR A 113 -13.26 -2.72 -3.96
C THR A 113 -13.53 -2.81 -5.44
N VAL A 114 -12.65 -3.43 -6.22
CA VAL A 114 -12.86 -3.60 -7.67
C VAL A 114 -13.89 -4.70 -7.95
N HIS A 115 -13.93 -5.74 -7.11
CA HIS A 115 -14.91 -6.83 -7.23
C HIS A 115 -16.24 -6.54 -6.52
N ASP A 116 -16.26 -5.62 -5.55
CA ASP A 116 -17.47 -5.17 -4.86
C ASP A 116 -17.40 -3.67 -4.50
N PRO A 117 -17.57 -2.77 -5.49
CA PRO A 117 -17.55 -1.32 -5.26
C PRO A 117 -18.74 -0.82 -4.43
N SER A 118 -19.74 -1.67 -4.22
CA SER A 118 -20.98 -1.35 -3.51
C SER A 118 -20.85 -1.50 -2.00
N ARG A 119 -20.16 -2.54 -1.51
CA ARG A 119 -20.02 -2.89 -0.09
C ARG A 119 -18.59 -2.80 0.44
N ALA A 120 -17.55 -2.96 -0.40
CA ALA A 120 -16.17 -2.94 0.06
C ALA A 120 -15.52 -1.55 -0.10
N ILE A 121 -14.85 -1.09 0.96
CA ILE A 121 -14.10 0.17 1.00
C ILE A 121 -12.60 -0.06 0.84
N PHE A 122 -11.90 0.86 0.18
CA PHE A 122 -10.45 0.87 0.12
C PHE A 122 -9.90 1.50 1.41
N PHE A 123 -8.93 0.83 2.03
CA PHE A 123 -8.30 1.32 3.25
C PHE A 123 -7.30 2.44 2.95
N SER A 124 -7.82 3.62 2.60
CA SER A 124 -7.10 4.88 2.52
C SER A 124 -7.01 5.55 3.89
N ASP A 125 -5.95 6.35 4.07
CA ASP A 125 -5.78 7.21 5.24
C ASP A 125 -6.96 8.18 5.39
N GLU A 126 -7.40 8.79 4.28
CA GLU A 126 -8.52 9.73 4.26
C GLU A 126 -9.84 9.10 4.70
N ALA A 127 -10.18 7.90 4.21
CA ALA A 127 -11.37 7.17 4.65
C ALA A 127 -11.31 6.80 6.13
N PHE A 128 -10.16 6.29 6.60
CA PHE A 128 -9.96 5.92 7.99
C PHE A 128 -10.05 7.12 8.94
N TYR A 129 -9.43 8.25 8.58
CA TYR A 129 -9.49 9.47 9.39
C TYR A 129 -10.91 10.02 9.47
N TRP A 130 -11.64 10.03 8.35
CA TRP A 130 -12.98 10.60 8.32
C TRP A 130 -13.99 9.74 9.10
N LEU A 131 -14.07 8.45 8.79
CA LEU A 131 -15.06 7.54 9.36
C LEU A 131 -14.67 7.09 10.78
N CYS A 132 -13.43 6.62 10.99
CA CYS A 132 -13.02 5.98 12.25
C CYS A 132 -12.32 6.92 13.25
N CYS A 133 -11.95 8.14 12.86
CA CYS A 133 -11.23 9.09 13.72
C CYS A 133 -11.90 10.48 13.82
N GLY A 134 -13.18 10.60 13.43
CA GLY A 134 -13.94 11.86 13.52
C GLY A 134 -13.34 13.01 12.69
N GLY A 135 -12.71 12.68 11.55
CA GLY A 135 -12.00 13.63 10.69
C GLY A 135 -10.64 14.11 11.22
N LYS A 136 -10.08 13.49 12.26
CA LYS A 136 -8.75 13.80 12.81
C LYS A 136 -7.71 12.81 12.28
N LYS A 137 -6.49 13.29 12.01
CA LYS A 137 -5.37 12.42 11.64
C LYS A 137 -4.86 11.68 12.88
N ALA A 138 -4.71 10.37 12.75
CA ALA A 138 -4.14 9.49 13.78
C ALA A 138 -3.10 8.55 13.16
N PRO A 139 -2.22 7.91 13.95
CA PRO A 139 -1.35 6.85 13.43
C PRO A 139 -2.17 5.63 12.96
N VAL A 140 -2.07 5.29 11.67
CA VAL A 140 -2.74 4.11 11.08
C VAL A 140 -1.74 2.96 11.04
N LYS A 141 -2.11 1.79 11.58
CA LYS A 141 -1.23 0.59 11.58
C LYS A 141 -1.45 -0.30 10.35
N TYR A 142 -2.50 -0.03 9.57
CA TYR A 142 -2.95 -0.82 8.41
C TYR A 142 -3.17 -2.31 8.76
N SER A 143 -3.76 -2.57 9.93
CA SER A 143 -4.09 -3.91 10.42
C SER A 143 -5.47 -4.38 9.92
N ALA A 144 -5.70 -5.70 9.90
CA ALA A 144 -7.01 -6.26 9.58
C ALA A 144 -8.13 -5.80 10.54
N LYS A 145 -7.80 -5.48 11.80
CA LYS A 145 -8.75 -4.96 12.80
C LYS A 145 -9.21 -3.53 12.46
N GLU A 146 -8.27 -2.65 12.11
CA GLU A 146 -8.61 -1.28 11.67
C GLU A 146 -9.38 -1.30 10.36
N TYR A 147 -9.06 -2.24 9.45
CA TYR A 147 -9.84 -2.42 8.23
C TYR A 147 -11.28 -2.83 8.51
N LEU A 148 -11.49 -3.81 9.41
CA LEU A 148 -12.84 -4.28 9.75
C LEU A 148 -13.68 -3.15 10.37
N ALA A 149 -13.10 -2.31 11.22
CA ALA A 149 -13.77 -1.12 11.73
C ALA A 149 -14.19 -0.18 10.58
N LEU A 150 -13.27 0.14 9.67
CA LEU A 150 -13.55 0.99 8.51
C LEU A 150 -14.63 0.41 7.58
N PHE A 151 -14.60 -0.91 7.35
CA PHE A 151 -15.57 -1.63 6.52
C PHE A 151 -16.98 -1.60 7.14
N THR A 152 -17.08 -1.74 8.46
CA THR A 152 -18.35 -1.62 9.19
C THR A 152 -18.92 -0.20 9.11
N GLU A 153 -18.14 0.82 9.49
CA GLU A 153 -18.56 2.24 9.44
C GLU A 153 -18.98 2.66 8.02
N ALA A 154 -18.25 2.21 7.00
CA ALA A 154 -18.57 2.49 5.60
C ALA A 154 -19.90 1.85 5.15
N ARG A 155 -20.15 0.58 5.52
CA ARG A 155 -21.41 -0.12 5.19
C ARG A 155 -22.61 0.47 5.94
N GLU A 156 -22.44 0.84 7.21
CA GLU A 156 -23.49 1.50 7.99
C GLU A 156 -23.83 2.88 7.42
N LEU A 157 -22.82 3.66 7.03
CA LEU A 157 -23.03 4.94 6.36
C LEU A 157 -23.72 4.76 5.01
N ALA A 158 -23.25 3.85 4.16
CA ALA A 158 -23.84 3.54 2.85
C ALA A 158 -25.33 3.20 2.96
N ARG A 159 -25.69 2.31 3.89
CA ARG A 159 -27.09 1.93 4.16
C ARG A 159 -27.93 3.08 4.71
N ARG A 160 -27.33 4.04 5.42
CA ARG A 160 -28.03 5.17 6.04
C ARG A 160 -28.36 6.29 5.05
N ILE A 161 -27.52 6.52 4.04
CA ILE A 161 -27.68 7.62 3.08
C ILE A 161 -27.95 7.14 1.64
N ASP A 162 -28.08 5.83 1.44
CA ASP A 162 -28.39 5.16 0.16
C ASP A 162 -27.42 5.50 -0.98
N VAL A 163 -26.12 5.27 -0.75
CA VAL A 163 -25.05 5.49 -1.75
C VAL A 163 -24.04 4.34 -1.76
N SER A 164 -23.26 4.24 -2.84
CA SER A 164 -22.18 3.25 -2.93
C SER A 164 -21.04 3.57 -1.94
N VAL A 165 -20.40 2.52 -1.41
CA VAL A 165 -19.19 2.67 -0.58
C VAL A 165 -18.03 3.32 -1.36
N THR A 166 -17.97 3.13 -2.67
CA THR A 166 -17.00 3.82 -3.54
C THR A 166 -17.21 5.34 -3.56
N ASP A 167 -18.44 5.85 -3.46
CA ASP A 167 -18.70 7.30 -3.42
C ASP A 167 -18.40 7.89 -2.03
N ILE A 168 -18.66 7.14 -0.96
CA ILE A 168 -18.19 7.47 0.40
C ILE A 168 -16.68 7.65 0.43
N GLU A 169 -15.93 6.77 -0.24
CA GLU A 169 -14.47 6.86 -0.34
C GLU A 169 -14.01 8.13 -1.07
N LYS A 170 -14.62 8.46 -2.22
CA LYS A 170 -14.34 9.70 -2.97
C LYS A 170 -14.62 10.94 -2.11
N VAL A 171 -15.74 10.97 -1.40
CA VAL A 171 -16.12 12.05 -0.48
C VAL A 171 -15.09 12.17 0.65
N ALA A 172 -14.68 11.06 1.26
CA ALA A 172 -13.66 11.05 2.31
C ALA A 172 -12.34 11.67 1.82
N TYR A 173 -11.89 11.29 0.63
CA TYR A 173 -10.71 11.87 -0.01
C TYR A 173 -10.85 13.39 -0.16
N VAL A 174 -11.92 13.88 -0.78
CA VAL A 174 -12.13 15.32 -0.99
C VAL A 174 -12.20 16.07 0.34
N VAL A 175 -13.03 15.63 1.29
CA VAL A 175 -13.20 16.29 2.61
C VAL A 175 -11.86 16.39 3.36
N MET A 176 -11.07 15.32 3.38
CA MET A 176 -9.80 15.29 4.11
C MET A 176 -8.66 16.06 3.41
N LYS A 177 -8.70 16.20 2.07
CA LYS A 177 -7.76 17.08 1.34
C LYS A 177 -8.18 18.57 1.43
N THR A 178 -9.47 18.90 1.39
CA THR A 178 -9.95 20.29 1.52
C THR A 178 -9.64 20.85 2.91
N LYS A 179 -9.94 20.11 3.99
CA LYS A 179 -9.54 20.50 5.36
C LYS A 179 -8.04 20.73 5.52
N ARG A 180 -7.20 19.99 4.77
CA ARG A 180 -5.74 20.22 4.72
C ARG A 180 -5.41 21.54 4.03
N SER A 181 -6.11 21.91 2.96
CA SER A 181 -5.91 23.18 2.27
C SER A 181 -6.29 24.36 3.17
N GLU A 182 -7.44 24.29 3.84
CA GLU A 182 -7.93 25.33 4.77
C GLU A 182 -6.97 25.51 5.96
N THR A 183 -6.56 24.41 6.61
CA THR A 183 -5.58 24.49 7.72
C THR A 183 -4.19 24.95 7.28
N ALA A 184 -3.77 24.68 6.04
CA ALA A 184 -2.52 25.21 5.48
C ALA A 184 -2.60 26.68 5.07
N LEU A 185 -3.80 27.19 4.75
CA LEU A 185 -4.05 28.62 4.50
C LEU A 185 -4.16 29.41 5.81
N ALA A 186 -4.80 28.84 6.84
CA ALA A 186 -4.86 29.44 8.17
C ALA A 186 -3.49 29.49 8.87
N ASN A 187 -2.69 28.43 8.72
CA ASN A 187 -1.30 28.38 9.21
C ASN A 187 -0.35 28.85 8.11
N GLY A 188 -0.37 30.17 7.82
CA GLY A 188 0.53 30.81 6.86
C GLY A 188 2.02 30.53 7.12
N PRO A 189 2.91 30.77 6.13
CA PRO A 189 4.31 30.36 6.22
C PRO A 189 5.05 31.15 7.31
N SER A 190 5.22 30.51 8.48
CA SER A 190 6.06 31.02 9.57
C SER A 190 7.51 31.10 9.08
N SER A 191 7.93 32.30 8.70
CA SER A 191 9.25 32.57 8.12
C SER A 191 10.34 32.60 9.19
N SER A 192 10.72 31.44 9.74
CA SER A 192 11.97 31.31 10.49
C SER A 192 13.16 31.23 9.53
N LYS A 193 13.54 32.38 8.95
CA LYS A 193 14.86 32.54 8.32
C LYS A 193 15.93 32.51 9.41
N SER A 194 16.78 31.48 9.40
CA SER A 194 18.07 31.48 10.11
C SER A 194 19.20 31.11 9.13
N ALA A 195 19.67 32.11 8.38
CA ALA A 195 21.00 32.15 7.81
C ALA A 195 21.75 33.23 8.61
N SER A 196 22.89 32.96 9.25
CA SER A 196 24.23 32.68 8.70
C SER A 196 25.09 32.11 9.88
N SER A 197 26.30 31.55 9.76
CA SER A 197 27.34 31.76 8.75
C SER A 197 28.34 30.59 8.69
N HIS A 198 28.89 30.33 7.50
CA HIS A 198 30.11 29.56 7.32
C HIS A 198 31.35 30.37 7.74
N THR A 199 32.34 29.70 8.34
CA THR A 199 33.76 30.04 8.18
C THR A 199 34.55 28.77 7.93
N ALA A 200 35.29 28.74 6.82
CA ALA A 200 36.13 27.62 6.40
C ALA A 200 37.61 27.98 6.50
N LYS A 201 38.47 27.01 6.83
CA LYS A 201 39.91 27.04 6.50
C LYS A 201 40.44 25.62 6.21
N LYS A 202 41.25 25.53 5.14
CA LYS A 202 42.01 24.35 4.66
C LYS A 202 43.33 24.22 5.49
N LYS A 203 44.24 23.23 5.39
CA LYS A 203 44.60 22.25 4.33
C LYS A 203 45.60 21.18 4.89
N ASP A 204 45.57 19.96 4.33
CA ASP A 204 46.58 18.87 4.06
C ASP A 204 48.11 18.99 4.40
N PRO A 205 49.01 17.97 4.16
CA PRO A 205 48.88 16.60 3.56
C PRO A 205 49.70 15.40 4.17
N ALA A 206 49.55 14.20 3.54
CA ALA A 206 50.52 13.08 3.31
C ALA A 206 50.56 11.90 4.35
N LYS A 207 50.93 10.62 4.04
CA LYS A 207 51.61 10.01 2.85
C LYS A 207 51.50 8.44 2.79
N ARG A 208 51.09 7.83 1.64
CA ARG A 208 51.45 6.47 1.08
C ARG A 208 51.19 5.16 1.93
N LYS A 209 51.09 3.90 1.42
CA LYS A 209 51.21 3.24 0.07
C LYS A 209 50.61 1.78 0.07
N ALA A 210 50.17 1.28 -1.10
CA ALA A 210 50.13 -0.15 -1.58
C ALA A 210 49.27 -1.21 -0.81
N ALA A 211 48.62 -2.27 -1.35
CA ALA A 211 48.61 -3.04 -2.62
C ALA A 211 49.77 -4.08 -2.77
N THR A 212 49.63 -5.34 -3.20
CA THR A 212 48.50 -6.22 -3.66
C THR A 212 48.79 -7.68 -3.17
N THR A 213 47.90 -8.71 -3.17
CA THR A 213 47.56 -9.79 -4.17
C THR A 213 46.83 -10.91 -3.38
N GLU A 214 45.72 -11.54 -3.81
CA GLU A 214 45.62 -12.80 -4.62
C GLU A 214 46.33 -14.04 -3.99
N SER A 215 45.81 -15.28 -3.99
CA SER A 215 44.60 -15.90 -4.58
C SER A 215 44.38 -17.34 -4.00
N THR A 216 43.17 -17.93 -4.19
CA THR A 216 42.88 -19.42 -4.24
C THR A 216 43.06 -20.26 -2.95
N ALA A 217 42.35 -21.38 -2.69
CA ALA A 217 41.38 -22.15 -3.49
C ALA A 217 40.24 -22.80 -2.65
N GLU A 218 39.31 -23.39 -3.39
CA GLU A 218 38.18 -24.29 -3.10
C GLU A 218 38.38 -25.39 -2.02
N ALA A 219 37.29 -25.80 -1.34
CA ALA A 219 36.69 -27.15 -1.51
C ALA A 219 35.49 -27.46 -0.57
N SER A 220 34.43 -27.95 -1.22
CA SER A 220 33.22 -28.71 -0.83
C SER A 220 33.08 -29.53 0.47
N CYS A 221 31.83 -30.00 0.63
CA CYS A 221 31.30 -31.04 1.54
C CYS A 221 31.10 -30.63 3.01
N SER A 222 29.97 -30.84 3.69
CA SER A 222 28.56 -31.22 3.45
C SER A 222 28.10 -32.03 4.67
N LEU A 223 26.79 -32.00 4.96
CA LEU A 223 26.03 -32.90 5.83
C LEU A 223 25.99 -32.59 7.36
N GLN A 224 24.74 -32.37 7.78
CA GLN A 224 24.09 -32.92 8.97
C GLN A 224 24.53 -32.45 10.37
N GLU A 225 23.68 -32.40 11.39
CA GLU A 225 22.24 -32.09 11.53
C GLU A 225 21.91 -32.25 13.03
N VAL A 226 21.34 -31.21 13.65
CA VAL A 226 20.47 -31.25 14.85
C VAL A 226 21.03 -31.82 16.21
N PRO A 227 20.35 -31.62 17.38
CA PRO A 227 21.03 -31.33 18.65
C PRO A 227 20.53 -32.30 19.76
N PRO A 228 20.00 -31.88 20.94
CA PRO A 228 20.45 -30.92 21.94
C PRO A 228 20.72 -31.58 23.31
N ARG A 229 21.32 -30.86 24.27
CA ARG A 229 20.93 -31.05 25.69
C ARG A 229 21.17 -29.82 26.57
N ARG A 230 20.20 -29.53 27.42
CA ARG A 230 20.05 -28.32 28.25
C ARG A 230 20.15 -28.68 29.73
N SER A 231 20.87 -27.86 30.51
CA SER A 231 20.93 -27.87 31.99
C SER A 231 21.60 -29.12 32.63
N LYS A 232 22.20 -29.05 33.82
CA LYS A 232 22.15 -28.01 34.88
C LYS A 232 23.56 -27.62 35.35
N ARG A 233 23.72 -26.37 35.81
CA ARG A 233 24.89 -25.92 36.57
C ARG A 233 24.45 -25.63 38.00
N SER A 234 24.75 -26.55 38.91
CA SER A 234 24.75 -26.33 40.35
C SER A 234 26.19 -26.56 40.82
N LYS A 235 26.85 -25.48 41.26
CA LYS A 235 28.18 -25.54 41.86
C LYS A 235 28.03 -25.81 43.36
N ALA A 236 28.94 -26.61 43.90
CA ALA A 236 29.52 -26.31 45.21
C ALA A 236 30.54 -25.17 45.06
#